data_AF-A0A6L8W4L0-F1
#
_entry.id   AF-A0A6L8W4L0-F1
#
_cell.length_a   1.000
_cell.length_b   1.000
_cell.length_c   1.000
_cell.angle_alpha   90.00
_cell.angle_beta   90.00
_cell.angle_gamma   90.00
#
_symmetry.space_group_name_H-M   'P 1'
#
loop_
_entity.id
_entity.type
_entity.pdbx_description
1 polymer ?
#
loop_
_entity_poly.entity_id
_entity_poly.type
_entity_poly.pdbx_seq_one_letter_code
_entity_poly.pdbx_strand_id
1 'polypeptide(L)'
;MLKNELGTIIIGAGMAAAILAKTLRDLGDERSITILGDEPFPPYDRPPLSKEVLTSKLEPKPDYKVLSDEYDRVSVWRKMT
;
A
#
# COMPACT_ATOMS: atom_id res chain seq x y z
N MET A 1 -14.02 17.60 -22.22
CA MET A 1 -12.77 16.87 -22.49
C MET A 1 -12.54 15.90 -21.33
N LEU A 2 -12.75 14.60 -21.54
CA LEU A 2 -12.31 13.60 -20.58
C LEU A 2 -10.81 13.45 -20.77
N LYS A 3 -10.02 14.00 -19.85
CA LYS A 3 -8.57 13.76 -19.81
C LYS A 3 -8.38 12.26 -19.54
N ASN A 4 -8.07 11.50 -20.58
CA ASN A 4 -7.65 10.11 -20.48
C ASN A 4 -6.19 10.07 -19.97
N GLU A 5 -5.94 10.67 -18.80
CA GLU A 5 -4.64 10.59 -18.14
C GLU A 5 -4.56 9.21 -17.49
N LEU A 6 -3.92 8.28 -18.21
CA LEU A 6 -3.66 6.92 -17.71
C LEU A 6 -2.96 7.04 -16.34
N GLY A 7 -3.57 6.45 -15.32
CA GLY A 7 -3.03 6.41 -13.96
C GLY A 7 -1.83 5.45 -13.83
N THR A 8 -1.24 5.44 -12.65
CA THR A 8 -0.12 4.55 -12.31
C THR A 8 -0.67 3.26 -11.68
N ILE A 9 -0.29 2.11 -12.21
CA ILE A 9 -0.55 0.80 -11.60
C ILE A 9 0.75 0.26 -11.01
N ILE A 10 0.73 -0.08 -9.73
CA ILE A 10 1.86 -0.65 -9.00
C ILE A 10 1.53 -2.11 -8.68
N ILE A 11 2.40 -3.04 -9.11
CA ILE A 11 2.25 -4.47 -8.84
C ILE A 11 3.14 -4.86 -7.66
N GLY A 12 2.50 -5.36 -6.60
CA GLY A 12 3.12 -5.73 -5.32
C GLY A 12 2.75 -4.74 -4.21
N ALA A 13 1.95 -5.17 -3.24
CA ALA A 13 1.49 -4.33 -2.11
C ALA A 13 2.43 -4.40 -0.89
N GLY A 14 3.74 -4.26 -1.13
CA GLY A 14 4.76 -4.20 -0.07
C GLY A 14 5.22 -2.77 0.25
N MET A 15 6.20 -2.64 1.15
CA MET A 15 6.79 -1.34 1.52
C MET A 15 7.34 -0.55 0.33
N ALA A 16 7.88 -1.25 -0.68
CA ALA A 16 8.36 -0.59 -1.90
C ALA A 16 7.25 0.17 -2.64
N ALA A 17 6.04 -0.42 -2.72
CA ALA A 17 4.90 0.24 -3.35
C ALA A 17 4.36 1.39 -2.50
N ALA A 18 4.36 1.24 -1.18
CA ALA A 18 3.98 2.31 -0.26
C ALA A 18 4.89 3.53 -0.40
N ILE A 19 6.21 3.30 -0.44
CA ILE A 19 7.21 4.36 -0.63
C ILE A 19 7.05 5.00 -2.01
N LEU A 20 6.93 4.22 -3.07
CA LEU A 20 6.74 4.74 -4.43
C LEU A 20 5.49 5.63 -4.51
N ALA A 21 4.36 5.15 -4.00
CA ALA A 21 3.12 5.90 -4.04
C ALA A 21 3.23 7.22 -3.25
N LYS A 22 3.91 7.20 -2.09
CA LYS A 22 4.18 8.42 -1.30
C LYS A 22 5.05 9.39 -2.07
N THR A 23 6.17 8.91 -2.61
CA THR A 23 7.10 9.73 -3.39
C THR A 23 6.43 10.36 -4.61
N LEU A 24 5.55 9.65 -5.30
CA LEU A 24 4.77 10.23 -6.40
C LEU A 24 3.89 11.39 -5.94
N ARG A 25 3.24 11.28 -4.78
CA ARG A 25 2.44 12.38 -4.20
C ARG A 25 3.31 13.54 -3.72
N ASP A 26 4.43 13.25 -3.05
CA ASP A 26 5.39 14.27 -2.60
C ASP A 26 5.98 15.06 -3.79
N LEU A 27 6.08 14.44 -4.97
CA LEU A 27 6.53 15.06 -6.22
C LEU A 27 5.40 15.77 -7.00
N GLY A 28 4.17 15.79 -6.48
CA GLY A 28 3.02 16.46 -7.10
C GLY A 28 2.37 15.69 -8.25
N ASP A 29 2.58 14.37 -8.36
CA ASP A 29 1.79 13.55 -9.28
C ASP A 29 0.35 13.50 -8.77
N GLU A 30 -0.60 13.98 -9.58
CA GLU A 30 -2.04 14.00 -9.25
C GLU A 30 -2.81 12.86 -9.90
N ARG A 31 -2.15 12.02 -10.72
CA ARG A 31 -2.82 10.91 -11.41
C ARG A 31 -3.34 9.88 -10.42
N SER A 32 -4.33 9.10 -10.82
CA SER A 32 -4.80 7.98 -10.00
C SER A 32 -3.67 6.96 -9.82
N ILE A 33 -3.53 6.42 -8.60
CA ILE A 33 -2.57 5.36 -8.27
C ILE A 33 -3.37 4.15 -7.81
N THR A 34 -3.14 3.00 -8.44
CA THR A 34 -3.72 1.72 -8.04
C THR A 34 -2.60 0.78 -7.61
N ILE A 35 -2.71 0.19 -6.41
CA ILE A 35 -1.75 -0.80 -5.90
C ILE A 35 -2.41 -2.18 -5.92
N LEU A 36 -1.88 -3.08 -6.74
CA LEU A 36 -2.31 -4.47 -6.82
C LEU A 36 -1.46 -5.32 -5.88
N GLY A 37 -2.12 -6.03 -4.96
CA GLY A 37 -1.48 -6.97 -4.03
C GLY A 37 -2.28 -8.25 -3.92
N ASP A 38 -1.60 -9.37 -3.68
CA ASP A 38 -2.24 -10.67 -3.45
C ASP A 38 -2.67 -10.87 -1.99
N GLU A 39 -2.12 -10.06 -1.08
CA GLU A 39 -2.46 -10.11 0.35
C GLU A 39 -3.70 -9.24 0.65
N PRO A 40 -4.57 -9.65 1.58
CA PRO A 40 -5.79 -8.92 1.92
C PRO A 40 -5.53 -7.69 2.80
N PHE A 41 -4.26 -7.35 3.02
CA PHE A 41 -3.82 -6.29 3.92
C PHE A 41 -3.26 -5.12 3.10
N PRO A 42 -3.49 -3.86 3.52
CA PRO A 42 -2.73 -2.74 3.01
C PRO A 42 -1.22 -2.98 3.23
N PRO A 43 -0.32 -2.41 2.40
CA PRO A 43 1.10 -2.50 2.65
C PRO A 43 1.48 -2.13 4.09
N TYR A 44 2.30 -2.97 4.72
CA TYR A 44 2.66 -2.89 6.13
C TYR A 44 4.13 -3.26 6.33
N ASP A 45 4.69 -2.91 7.48
CA ASP A 45 6.08 -3.22 7.80
C ASP A 45 6.24 -4.68 8.26
N ARG A 46 7.06 -5.45 7.54
CA ARG A 46 7.28 -6.89 7.78
C ARG A 46 8.36 -7.22 8.83
N PRO A 47 9.48 -6.49 8.95
CA PRO A 47 10.54 -6.78 9.92
C PRO A 47 10.05 -6.98 11.37
N PRO A 48 9.09 -6.18 11.91
CA PRO A 48 8.57 -6.39 13.25
C PRO A 48 7.89 -7.76 13.43
N LEU A 49 7.30 -8.32 12.36
CA LEU A 49 6.55 -9.59 12.42
C LEU A 49 7.42 -10.77 12.86
N SER A 50 8.68 -10.80 12.46
CA SER A 50 9.60 -11.92 12.74
C SER A 50 10.32 -11.80 14.08
N LYS A 51 10.14 -10.68 14.81
CA LYS A 51 10.87 -10.36 16.04
C LYS A 51 9.94 -9.89 17.12
N GLU A 52 9.68 -8.58 17.16
CA GLU A 52 8.96 -7.90 18.23
C GLU A 52 7.54 -8.43 18.38
N VAL A 53 6.85 -8.62 17.25
CA VAL A 53 5.48 -9.17 17.25
C VAL A 53 5.50 -10.62 17.73
N LEU A 54 6.44 -11.43 17.25
CA LEU A 54 6.54 -12.85 17.58
C LEU A 54 6.91 -13.11 19.05
N THR A 55 7.68 -12.20 19.66
CA THR A 55 8.09 -12.30 21.08
C THR A 55 7.16 -11.55 22.03
N SER A 56 6.26 -10.70 21.50
CA SER A 56 5.26 -10.01 22.31
C SER A 56 4.08 -10.92 22.67
N LYS A 57 3.46 -10.67 23.82
CA LYS A 57 2.16 -11.26 24.20
C LYS A 57 0.96 -10.52 23.59
N LEU A 58 1.23 -9.49 22.77
CA LEU A 58 0.19 -8.66 22.17
C LEU A 58 -0.29 -9.32 20.87
N GLU A 59 -1.55 -9.04 20.51
CA GLU A 59 -2.02 -9.43 19.19
C GLU A 59 -1.15 -8.79 18.10
N PRO A 60 -0.71 -9.57 17.08
CA PRO A 60 -0.09 -9.04 15.89
C PRO A 60 -1.04 -8.05 15.22
N LYS A 61 -0.79 -6.76 15.41
CA LYS A 61 -1.40 -5.72 14.59
C LYS A 61 -0.30 -5.23 13.66
N PRO A 62 -0.32 -5.62 12.37
CA PRO A 62 0.56 -5.03 11.39
C PRO A 62 0.45 -3.52 11.50
N ASP A 63 1.58 -2.82 11.55
CA ASP A 63 1.54 -1.36 11.58
C ASP A 63 1.14 -0.87 10.18
N TYR A 64 -0.16 -0.66 9.97
CA TYR A 64 -0.74 -0.16 8.72
C TYR A 64 -0.46 1.34 8.49
N LYS A 65 0.30 1.99 9.40
CA LYS A 65 0.49 3.44 9.49
C LYS A 65 0.93 4.16 8.23
N VAL A 66 1.36 3.47 7.19
CA VAL A 66 1.87 4.14 6.01
C VAL A 66 0.71 4.65 5.11
N LEU A 67 -0.53 4.13 5.21
CA LEU A 67 -1.45 4.24 4.06
C LEU A 67 -2.95 4.47 4.30
N SER A 68 -3.47 4.58 5.53
CA SER A 68 -4.94 4.72 5.72
C SER A 68 -5.50 6.11 5.39
N ASP A 69 -4.70 7.17 5.57
CA ASP A 69 -5.23 8.55 5.54
C ASP A 69 -4.71 9.38 4.35
N GLU A 70 -3.64 8.94 3.66
CA GLU A 70 -2.95 9.73 2.61
C GLU A 70 -3.31 9.33 1.16
N TYR A 71 -4.07 8.25 0.92
CA TYR A 71 -4.32 7.75 -0.43
C TYR A 71 -5.78 7.79 -0.80
N ASP A 72 -6.10 8.67 -1.74
CA ASP A 72 -7.46 8.85 -2.27
C ASP A 72 -8.14 7.54 -2.68
N ARG A 73 -7.41 6.53 -3.21
CA ARG A 73 -7.94 5.23 -3.65
C ARG A 73 -6.90 4.09 -3.72
N VAL A 74 -6.54 3.46 -2.60
CA VAL A 74 -5.85 2.14 -2.68
C VAL A 74 -6.90 1.06 -2.96
N SER A 75 -7.00 0.64 -4.22
CA SER A 75 -7.82 -0.52 -4.59
C SER A 75 -6.96 -1.79 -4.53
N VAL A 76 -6.98 -2.49 -3.40
CA VAL A 76 -6.37 -3.83 -3.30
C VAL A 76 -7.21 -4.78 -4.15
N TRP A 77 -6.70 -5.13 -5.32
CA TRP A 77 -7.36 -6.04 -6.24
C TRP A 77 -7.06 -7.49 -5.88
N ARG A 78 -8.10 -8.25 -5.55
CA ARG A 78 -8.01 -9.68 -5.26
C ARG A 78 -8.10 -10.50 -6.54
N LYS A 79 -7.25 -11.52 -6.69
CA LYS A 79 -7.47 -12.56 -7.70
C LYS A 79 -8.69 -13.37 -7.29
N MET A 80 -9.78 -13.23 -8.03
CA MET A 80 -11.00 -14.02 -7.83
C MET A 80 -10.79 -15.35 -8.58
N THR A 81 -10.07 -16.28 -7.94
CA THR A 81 -9.96 -17.67 -8.37
C THR A 81 -10.74 -18.56 -7.40
#